data_AF-A0A959CSA7-F1
#
_entry.id   AF-A0A959CSA7-F1
#
_cell.length_a   1.000
_cell.length_b   1.000
_cell.length_c   1.000
_cell.angle_alpha   90.00
_cell.angle_beta   90.00
_cell.angle_gamma   90.00
#
_symmetry.space_group_name_H-M   'P 1'
#
loop_
_entity.id
_entity.type
_entity.pdbx_description
1 polymer ?
#
loop_
_entity_poly.entity_id
_entity_poly.type
_entity_poly.pdbx_seq_one_letter_code
_entity_poly.pdbx_strand_id
1 'polypeptide(L)'
;MFDRDKWQEILATIRQNKWRTLATAFGVFWGILMLVLLLGAGQGMQNGVVSSMILDATNSIWFFSSRTSLPYNGLPPGRRIEFTEEDLQYIGDNVQGVEYIAPENWLMGNFNIVRGARSSPFMVLGAGKDY
;
A
#
# COMPACT_ATOMS: atom_id res chain seq x y z
N MET A 1 0.32 -34.72 -43.12
CA MET A 1 1.24 -33.57 -43.15
C MET A 1 1.88 -33.33 -41.77
N PHE A 2 2.30 -34.41 -41.10
CA PHE A 2 3.03 -34.40 -39.83
C PHE A 2 4.21 -35.35 -40.04
N ASP A 3 5.37 -34.80 -40.41
CA ASP A 3 6.57 -35.58 -40.69
C ASP A 3 7.26 -35.96 -39.38
N ARG A 4 6.95 -37.15 -38.88
CA ARG A 4 7.66 -37.74 -37.73
C ARG A 4 9.16 -37.86 -37.98
N ASP A 5 9.56 -38.09 -39.22
CA ASP A 5 10.96 -38.23 -39.61
C ASP A 5 11.76 -36.93 -39.38
N LYS A 6 11.17 -35.76 -39.69
CA LYS A 6 11.81 -34.47 -39.41
C LYS A 6 12.00 -34.21 -37.92
N TRP A 7 11.03 -34.61 -37.10
CA TRP A 7 11.14 -34.49 -35.64
C TRP A 7 12.21 -35.44 -35.07
N GLN A 8 12.33 -36.66 -35.60
CA GLN A 8 13.40 -37.58 -35.22
C GLN A 8 14.78 -37.06 -35.61
N GLU A 9 14.91 -36.44 -36.80
CA GLU A 9 16.15 -35.88 -37.30
C GLU A 9 16.63 -34.66 -36.48
N ILE A 10 15.70 -33.78 -36.09
CA ILE A 10 15.99 -32.65 -35.18
C ILE A 10 16.45 -33.18 -33.82
N LEU A 11 15.75 -34.16 -33.24
CA LEU A 11 16.13 -34.76 -31.95
C LEU A 11 17.48 -35.47 -32.02
N ALA A 12 17.78 -36.16 -33.13
CA ALA A 12 19.07 -36.78 -33.37
C ALA A 12 20.19 -35.73 -33.41
N THR A 13 19.96 -34.60 -34.08
CA THR A 13 20.94 -33.50 -34.19
C THR A 13 21.17 -32.80 -32.85
N ILE A 14 20.11 -32.56 -32.05
CA ILE A 14 20.21 -32.04 -30.68
C ILE A 14 21.03 -32.99 -29.80
N ARG A 15 20.81 -34.31 -29.95
CA ARG A 15 21.51 -35.34 -29.16
C ARG A 15 22.98 -35.49 -29.56
N GLN A 16 23.36 -35.09 -30.77
CA GLN A 16 24.73 -35.13 -31.27
C GLN A 16 25.56 -33.93 -30.78
N ASN A 17 24.95 -32.75 -30.58
CA ASN A 17 25.60 -31.53 -30.10
C ASN A 17 24.98 -30.98 -28.81
N LYS A 18 24.91 -31.85 -27.79
CA LYS A 18 24.21 -31.60 -26.51
C LYS A 18 24.61 -30.29 -25.85
N TRP A 19 25.89 -29.96 -25.76
CA TRP A 19 26.37 -28.78 -25.03
C TRP A 19 26.03 -27.47 -25.70
N ARG A 20 26.20 -27.39 -27.02
CA ARG A 20 25.91 -26.17 -27.78
C ARG A 20 24.41 -25.88 -27.78
N THR A 21 23.60 -26.91 -28.03
CA THR A 21 22.15 -26.74 -28.02
C THR A 21 21.60 -26.45 -26.62
N LEU A 22 22.16 -27.05 -25.57
CA LEU A 22 21.82 -26.71 -24.19
C LEU A 22 22.19 -25.28 -23.84
N ALA A 23 23.38 -24.80 -24.22
CA ALA A 23 23.81 -23.43 -23.95
C ALA A 23 22.90 -22.40 -24.63
N THR A 24 22.50 -22.64 -25.88
CA THR A 24 21.57 -21.75 -26.60
C THR A 24 20.17 -21.77 -25.97
N ALA A 25 19.63 -22.96 -25.67
CA ALA A 25 18.32 -23.09 -25.03
C ALA A 25 18.31 -22.47 -23.63
N PHE A 26 19.40 -22.65 -22.87
CA PHE A 26 19.58 -22.06 -21.54
C PHE A 26 19.65 -20.54 -21.61
N GLY A 27 20.34 -19.96 -22.59
CA GLY A 27 20.39 -18.51 -22.78
C GLY A 27 19.01 -17.89 -23.05
N VAL A 28 18.22 -18.52 -23.93
CA VAL A 28 16.84 -18.06 -24.21
C VAL A 28 15.95 -18.23 -22.97
N PHE A 29 16.01 -19.39 -22.32
CA PHE A 29 15.28 -19.65 -21.08
C PHE A 29 15.62 -18.62 -20.00
N TRP A 30 16.90 -18.34 -19.80
CA TRP A 30 17.39 -17.41 -18.79
C TRP A 30 16.93 -15.97 -19.07
N GLY A 31 16.94 -15.55 -20.33
CA GLY A 31 16.43 -14.23 -20.72
C GLY A 31 14.93 -14.05 -20.41
N ILE A 32 14.11 -15.06 -20.76
CA ILE A 32 12.67 -15.05 -20.46
C ILE A 32 12.45 -15.08 -18.94
N LEU A 33 13.20 -15.91 -18.22
CA LEU A 33 13.12 -16.00 -16.75
C LEU A 33 13.42 -14.66 -16.08
N MET A 34 14.48 -13.96 -16.51
CA MET A 34 14.80 -12.63 -15.98
C MET A 34 13.70 -11.62 -16.27
N LEU A 35 13.11 -11.66 -17.47
CA LEU A 35 12.01 -10.77 -17.82
C LEU A 35 10.77 -11.01 -16.95
N VAL A 36 10.40 -12.27 -16.72
CA VAL A 36 9.26 -12.64 -15.86
C VAL A 36 9.52 -12.27 -14.40
N LEU A 37 10.74 -12.50 -13.89
CA LEU A 37 11.11 -12.13 -12.53
C LEU A 37 11.06 -10.62 -12.32
N LEU A 38 11.59 -9.83 -13.25
CA LEU A 38 11.54 -8.37 -13.18
C LEU A 38 10.09 -7.85 -13.23
N LEU A 39 9.27 -8.41 -14.11
CA LEU A 39 7.86 -8.02 -14.20
C LEU A 39 7.09 -8.39 -12.91
N GLY A 40 7.31 -9.59 -12.39
CA GLY A 40 6.69 -10.05 -11.15
C GLY A 40 7.14 -9.22 -9.94
N ALA A 41 8.44 -8.94 -9.81
CA ALA A 41 8.99 -8.11 -8.76
C ALA A 41 8.49 -6.65 -8.87
N GLY A 42 8.45 -6.09 -10.09
CA GLY A 42 7.96 -4.74 -10.33
C GLY A 42 6.48 -4.58 -9.97
N GLN A 43 5.62 -5.49 -10.44
CA GLN A 43 4.21 -5.45 -10.09
C GLN A 43 3.96 -5.72 -8.61
N GLY A 44 4.69 -6.68 -8.03
CA GLY A 44 4.61 -7.00 -6.60
C GLY A 44 5.03 -5.83 -5.72
N MET A 45 6.11 -5.14 -6.09
CA MET A 45 6.57 -3.93 -5.41
C MET A 45 5.55 -2.80 -5.55
N GLN A 46 5.04 -2.54 -6.75
CA GLN A 46 4.01 -1.53 -6.98
C GLN A 46 2.78 -1.80 -6.10
N ASN A 47 2.28 -3.03 -6.09
CA ASN A 47 1.13 -3.41 -5.28
C ASN A 47 1.42 -3.30 -3.79
N GLY A 48 2.63 -3.67 -3.35
CA GLY A 48 3.05 -3.56 -1.95
C GLY A 48 3.15 -2.10 -1.50
N VAL A 49 3.76 -1.23 -2.30
CA VAL A 49 3.87 0.21 -2.03
C VAL A 49 2.48 0.84 -2.01
N VAL A 50 1.65 0.57 -3.02
CA VAL A 50 0.27 1.07 -3.08
C VAL A 50 -0.54 0.60 -1.87
N SER A 51 -0.47 -0.67 -1.51
CA SER A 51 -1.15 -1.21 -0.31
C SER A 51 -0.65 -0.55 0.99
N SER A 52 0.64 -0.23 1.08
CA SER A 52 1.19 0.47 2.25
C SER A 52 0.88 1.97 2.31
N MET A 53 0.61 2.60 1.16
CA MET A 53 0.28 4.02 1.06
C MET A 53 -1.22 4.27 1.16
N ILE A 54 -2.04 3.34 0.66
CA ILE A 54 -3.48 3.27 0.91
C ILE A 54 -3.64 2.72 2.34
N LEU A 55 -3.22 3.51 3.33
CA LEU A 55 -3.69 3.31 4.70
C LEU A 55 -5.20 3.58 4.78
N ASP A 56 -5.76 4.26 3.78
CA ASP A 56 -7.16 4.66 3.78
C ASP A 56 -7.73 4.90 2.37
N ALA A 57 -9.06 5.04 2.25
CA ALA A 57 -9.77 5.18 0.98
C ALA A 57 -9.12 6.24 0.05
N THR A 58 -9.06 5.97 -1.26
CA THR A 58 -8.39 6.84 -2.25
C THR A 58 -8.91 8.29 -2.27
N ASN A 59 -10.09 8.53 -1.69
CA ASN A 59 -10.74 9.83 -1.61
C ASN A 59 -10.87 10.36 -0.16
N SER A 60 -10.09 9.86 0.80
CA SER A 60 -10.09 10.39 2.18
C SER A 60 -8.97 11.41 2.40
N ILE A 61 -9.23 12.38 3.28
CA ILE A 61 -8.28 13.41 3.70
C ILE A 61 -8.30 13.46 5.22
N TRP A 62 -7.11 13.47 5.81
CA TRP A 62 -6.92 13.53 7.25
C TRP A 62 -6.42 14.91 7.67
N PHE A 63 -7.08 15.51 8.65
CA PHE A 63 -6.67 16.78 9.24
C PHE A 63 -6.12 16.56 10.64
N PHE A 64 -4.90 17.05 10.86
CA PHE A 64 -4.25 17.01 12.17
C PHE A 64 -4.03 18.42 12.68
N SER A 65 -4.41 18.66 13.92
CA SER A 65 -4.16 19.93 14.57
C SER A 65 -2.68 20.05 14.93
N SER A 66 -2.08 21.21 14.69
CA SER A 66 -0.71 21.52 15.11
C SER A 66 -0.67 22.84 15.89
N ARG A 67 0.53 23.26 16.28
CA ARG A 67 0.73 24.57 16.91
C ARG A 67 0.81 25.66 15.86
N THR A 68 0.20 26.81 16.14
CA THR A 68 0.25 27.97 15.24
C THR A 68 1.69 28.50 15.13
N SER A 69 2.15 28.80 13.91
CA SER A 69 3.49 29.37 13.66
C SER A 69 3.49 30.89 13.66
N LEU A 70 2.35 31.52 13.32
CA LEU A 70 2.21 32.97 13.17
C LEU A 70 1.20 33.54 14.19
N PRO A 71 1.41 34.79 14.65
CA PRO A 71 0.39 35.52 15.39
C PRO A 71 -0.78 35.85 14.46
N TYR A 72 -2.00 35.84 15.02
CA TYR A 72 -3.21 36.15 14.27
C TYR A 72 -4.25 36.79 15.17
N ASN A 73 -4.87 37.88 14.70
CA ASN A 73 -5.95 38.58 15.40
C ASN A 73 -5.68 38.86 16.89
N GLY A 74 -4.49 39.38 17.21
CA GLY A 74 -4.07 39.67 18.58
C GLY A 74 -3.63 38.45 19.41
N LEU A 75 -3.70 37.24 18.85
CA LEU A 75 -3.28 36.02 19.52
C LEU A 75 -1.81 35.70 19.22
N PRO A 76 -1.03 35.26 20.23
CA PRO A 76 0.37 34.90 20.04
C PRO A 76 0.53 33.60 19.22
N PRO A 77 1.72 33.37 18.64
CA PRO A 77 2.08 32.08 18.05
C PRO A 77 2.26 31.00 19.13
N GLY A 78 2.30 29.73 18.72
CA GLY A 78 2.54 28.57 19.60
C GLY A 78 1.27 27.99 20.25
N ARG A 79 0.09 28.47 19.88
CA ARG A 79 -1.19 27.96 20.39
C ARG A 79 -1.50 26.61 19.78
N ARG A 80 -1.98 25.67 20.58
CA ARG A 80 -2.52 24.40 20.09
C ARG A 80 -3.89 24.66 19.48
N ILE A 81 -4.09 24.24 18.24
CA ILE A 81 -5.43 24.15 17.66
C ILE A 81 -6.06 22.87 18.21
N GLU A 82 -7.31 22.95 18.64
CA GLU A 82 -8.10 21.79 19.06
C GLU A 82 -9.35 21.79 18.21
N PHE A 83 -9.67 20.64 17.61
CA PHE A 83 -10.87 20.50 16.81
C PHE A 83 -12.07 20.24 17.71
N THR A 84 -13.18 20.87 17.39
CA THR A 84 -14.44 20.73 18.11
C THR A 84 -15.50 20.08 17.22
N GLU A 85 -16.60 19.63 17.81
CA GLU A 85 -17.73 19.09 17.05
C GLU A 85 -18.40 20.17 16.18
N GLU A 86 -18.34 21.44 16.58
CA GLU A 86 -18.83 22.57 15.79
C GLU A 86 -18.06 22.72 14.47
N ASP A 87 -16.74 22.48 14.48
CA ASP A 87 -15.91 22.52 13.28
C ASP A 87 -16.31 21.43 12.28
N LEU A 88 -16.71 20.25 12.76
CA LEU A 88 -17.19 19.15 11.90
C LEU A 88 -18.51 19.51 11.21
N GLN A 89 -19.46 20.08 11.97
CA GLN A 89 -20.75 20.53 11.42
C GLN A 89 -20.52 21.63 10.39
N TYR A 90 -19.66 22.61 10.71
CA TYR A 90 -19.32 23.68 9.79
C TYR A 90 -18.75 23.15 8.47
N ILE A 91 -17.86 22.16 8.51
CA ILE A 91 -17.30 21.54 7.30
C ILE A 91 -18.39 20.82 6.50
N GLY A 92 -19.25 20.03 7.16
CA GLY A 92 -20.35 19.33 6.50
C GLY A 92 -21.33 20.27 5.78
N ASP A 93 -21.62 21.42 6.37
CA ASP A 93 -22.57 22.39 5.83
C ASP A 93 -21.98 23.29 4.73
N ASN A 94 -20.66 23.60 4.81
CA ASN A 94 -20.05 24.62 3.96
C ASN A 94 -19.09 24.05 2.88
N VAL A 95 -18.65 22.80 3.00
CA VAL A 95 -17.73 22.18 2.03
C VAL A 95 -18.49 21.21 1.14
N GLN A 96 -18.55 21.52 -0.14
CA GLN A 96 -19.19 20.64 -1.13
C GLN A 96 -18.32 19.41 -1.42
N GLY A 97 -18.97 18.25 -1.58
CA GLY A 97 -18.31 16.99 -1.96
C GLY A 97 -17.82 16.13 -0.78
N VAL A 98 -18.11 16.54 0.46
CA VAL A 98 -17.87 15.70 1.64
C VAL A 98 -19.07 14.75 1.83
N GLU A 99 -18.85 13.45 1.64
CA GLU A 99 -19.88 12.42 1.84
C GLU A 99 -19.91 11.92 3.29
N TYR A 100 -18.74 11.72 3.90
CA TYR A 100 -18.57 11.30 5.28
C TYR A 100 -17.53 12.17 5.98
N ILE A 101 -17.77 12.46 7.25
CA ILE A 101 -16.83 13.15 8.13
C ILE A 101 -16.92 12.53 9.51
N ALA A 102 -15.77 12.17 10.09
CA ALA A 102 -15.72 11.57 11.41
C ALA A 102 -14.59 12.20 12.24
N PRO A 103 -14.83 12.54 13.52
CA PRO A 103 -13.77 12.85 14.44
C PRO A 103 -12.96 11.60 14.73
N GLU A 104 -11.66 11.78 14.87
CA GLU A 104 -10.75 10.75 15.32
C GLU A 104 -9.94 11.27 16.51
N ASN A 105 -9.88 10.47 17.57
CA ASN A 105 -9.09 10.77 18.75
C ASN A 105 -8.08 9.66 19.02
N TRP A 106 -6.82 10.00 18.87
CA TRP A 106 -5.69 9.14 19.16
C TRP A 106 -5.37 9.22 20.65
N LEU A 107 -5.66 8.15 21.38
CA LEU A 107 -5.11 7.99 22.72
C LEU A 107 -3.61 7.75 22.59
N MET A 108 -2.80 8.74 22.98
CA MET A 108 -1.35 8.63 22.92
C MET A 108 -0.85 7.56 23.88
N GLY A 109 -0.26 6.50 23.34
CA GLY A 109 0.39 5.44 24.10
C GLY A 109 0.02 4.04 23.60
N ASN A 110 0.66 3.03 24.20
CA ASN A 110 0.28 1.64 24.01
C ASN A 110 -0.53 1.19 25.24
N PHE A 111 -1.75 0.75 25.02
CA PHE A 111 -2.62 0.29 26.08
C PHE A 111 -2.67 -1.23 26.07
N ASN A 112 -2.44 -1.85 27.23
CA ASN A 112 -2.57 -3.30 27.36
C ASN A 112 -4.05 -3.67 27.37
N ILE A 113 -4.53 -4.24 26.27
CA ILE A 113 -5.90 -4.76 26.18
C ILE A 113 -5.88 -6.21 26.63
N VAL A 114 -6.70 -6.52 27.63
CA VAL A 114 -6.83 -7.86 28.20
C VAL A 114 -8.14 -8.48 27.72
N ARG A 115 -8.06 -9.65 27.09
CA ARG A 115 -9.23 -10.48 26.74
C ARG A 115 -9.05 -11.88 27.30
N GLY A 116 -9.72 -12.17 28.41
CA GLY A 116 -9.54 -13.42 29.13
C GLY A 116 -8.09 -13.58 29.62
N ALA A 117 -7.43 -14.68 29.25
CA ALA A 117 -6.04 -14.97 29.63
C ALA A 117 -4.97 -14.31 28.73
N ARG A 118 -5.37 -13.54 27.71
CA ARG A 118 -4.44 -12.91 26.76
C ARG A 118 -4.36 -11.40 27.01
N SER A 119 -3.15 -10.87 27.11
CA SER A 119 -2.85 -9.44 27.24
C SER A 119 -1.81 -9.05 26.20
N SER A 120 -2.04 -7.96 25.48
CA SER A 120 -1.06 -7.40 24.52
C SER A 120 -1.24 -5.89 24.38
N PRO A 121 -0.17 -5.15 24.06
CA PRO A 121 -0.25 -3.72 23.81
C PRO A 121 -0.91 -3.45 22.46
N PHE A 122 -1.92 -2.60 22.45
CA PHE A 122 -2.56 -2.10 21.24
C PHE A 122 -2.67 -0.58 21.28
N MET A 123 -2.67 0.03 20.10
CA MET A 123 -3.09 1.41 19.93
C MET A 123 -4.61 1.46 20.03
N VAL A 124 -5.13 2.43 20.79
CA VAL A 124 -6.57 2.62 20.96
C VAL A 124 -6.96 3.93 20.28
N LEU A 125 -7.93 3.82 19.40
CA LEU A 125 -8.47 4.92 18.63
C LEU A 125 -9.95 5.08 18.98
N GLY A 126 -10.36 6.30 19.30
CA GLY A 126 -11.77 6.67 19.34
C GLY A 126 -12.18 7.26 18.00
N ALA A 127 -13.15 6.67 17.33
CA ALA A 127 -13.68 7.17 16.07
C ALA A 127 -15.16 7.51 16.20
N GLY A 128 -15.60 8.53 15.48
CA GLY A 128 -17.02 8.86 15.34
C GLY A 128 -17.81 7.77 14.61
N LYS A 129 -19.14 7.88 14.63
CA LYS A 129 -20.06 6.88 14.08
C LYS A 129 -19.91 6.66 12.57
N ASP A 130 -19.47 7.69 11.85
CA ASP A 130 -19.39 7.73 10.39
C ASP A 130 -17.96 7.49 9.87
N TYR A 131 -17.11 6.88 10.71
CA TYR A 131 -15.78 6.37 10.36
C TYR A 131 -15.87 4.96 9.76
#